data_AF-A0A1F5RLF9-F1
#
_entry.id   AF-A0A1F5RLF9-F1
#
_cell.length_a   1.000
_cell.length_b   1.000
_cell.length_c   1.000
_cell.angle_alpha   90.00
_cell.angle_beta   90.00
_cell.angle_gamma   90.00
#
_symmetry.space_group_name_H-M   'P 1'
#
loop_
_entity.id
_entity.type
_entity.pdbx_description
1 polymer ?
#
loop_
_entity_poly.entity_id
_entity_poly.type
_entity_poly.pdbx_seq_one_letter_code
_entity_poly.pdbx_strand_id
1 'polypeptide(L)'
;MSETRHLLQLHDLDLLLEEARDPELTARLRRLGFGPGDVAAIERSRMRLLAQLDARWLGSYGRALQRYGRGLAAVRDRVCLGCYITLPTSASPRTRGTLTLCESCGRVLYWH
;
A
#
# COMPACT_ATOMS: atom_id res chain seq x y z
N MET A 1 15.25 3.06 -9.26
CA MET A 1 14.15 3.57 -8.41
C MET A 1 13.97 2.62 -7.23
N SER A 2 13.71 3.11 -6.01
CA SER A 2 13.62 2.27 -4.80
C SER A 2 12.34 1.40 -4.81
N GLU A 3 12.44 0.11 -4.49
CA GLU A 3 11.30 -0.82 -4.33
C GLU A 3 10.20 -0.26 -3.43
N THR A 4 10.59 0.43 -2.35
CA THR A 4 9.66 1.07 -1.40
C THR A 4 8.75 2.09 -2.09
N ARG A 5 9.29 2.89 -3.02
CA ARG A 5 8.50 3.87 -3.77
C ARG A 5 7.46 3.19 -4.65
N HIS A 6 7.84 2.12 -5.37
CA HIS A 6 6.91 1.41 -6.23
C HIS A 6 5.78 0.76 -5.43
N LEU A 7 6.08 0.22 -4.24
CA LEU A 7 5.06 -0.40 -3.40
C LEU A 7 4.12 0.62 -2.74
N LEU A 8 4.65 1.78 -2.31
CA LEU A 8 3.83 2.92 -1.88
C LEU A 8 2.89 3.37 -3.00
N GLN A 9 3.42 3.56 -4.20
CA GLN A 9 2.62 3.98 -5.35
C GLN A 9 1.58 2.93 -5.75
N LEU A 10 1.91 1.63 -5.67
CA LEU A 10 0.92 0.57 -5.89
C LEU A 10 -0.22 0.66 -4.87
N HIS A 11 0.13 0.88 -3.59
CA HIS A 11 -0.85 1.02 -2.54
C HIS A 11 -1.80 2.20 -2.78
N ASP A 12 -1.27 3.37 -3.12
CA ASP A 12 -2.08 4.55 -3.42
C ASP A 12 -3.03 4.31 -4.60
N LEU A 13 -2.56 3.63 -5.65
CA LEU A 13 -3.42 3.29 -6.81
C LEU A 13 -4.50 2.27 -6.46
N ASP A 14 -4.21 1.30 -5.58
CA ASP A 14 -5.22 0.35 -5.11
C ASP A 14 -6.32 1.05 -4.30
N LEU A 15 -5.96 1.99 -3.44
CA LEU A 15 -6.92 2.80 -2.69
C LEU A 15 -7.75 3.68 -3.61
N LEU A 16 -7.09 4.34 -4.58
CA LEU A 16 -7.79 5.17 -5.55
C LEU A 16 -8.75 4.36 -6.43
N LEU A 17 -8.39 3.10 -6.77
CA LEU A 17 -9.30 2.20 -7.48
C LEU A 17 -10.47 1.74 -6.63
N GLU A 18 -10.24 1.45 -5.35
CA GLU A 18 -11.31 1.15 -4.39
C GLU A 18 -12.31 2.30 -4.33
N GLU A 19 -11.82 3.53 -4.13
CA GLU A 19 -12.62 4.75 -4.08
C GLU A 19 -13.36 5.04 -5.40
N ALA A 20 -12.69 4.90 -6.54
CA ALA A 20 -13.30 5.17 -7.85
C ALA A 20 -14.35 4.12 -8.26
N ARG A 21 -14.32 2.94 -7.63
CA ARG A 21 -15.31 1.87 -7.85
C ARG A 21 -16.48 1.94 -6.86
N ASP A 22 -16.38 2.74 -5.81
CA ASP A 22 -17.47 3.01 -4.88
C ASP A 22 -18.49 3.98 -5.52
N PRO A 23 -19.73 3.51 -5.81
CA PRO A 23 -20.75 4.35 -6.44
C PRO A 23 -21.23 5.51 -5.55
N GLU A 24 -21.27 5.31 -4.23
CA GLU A 24 -21.74 6.32 -3.28
C GLU A 24 -20.72 7.45 -3.18
N LEU A 25 -19.45 7.10 -3.00
CA LEU A 25 -18.36 8.07 -2.98
C LEU A 25 -18.27 8.83 -4.32
N THR A 26 -18.36 8.12 -5.44
CA THR A 26 -18.35 8.73 -6.77
C THR A 26 -19.51 9.70 -6.97
N ALA A 27 -20.73 9.33 -6.52
CA ALA A 27 -21.88 10.23 -6.58
C ALA A 27 -21.67 11.48 -5.71
N ARG A 28 -21.09 11.33 -4.51
CA ARG A 28 -20.75 12.44 -3.63
C ARG A 28 -19.71 13.38 -4.25
N LEU A 29 -18.64 12.84 -4.83
CA LEU A 29 -17.58 13.61 -5.50
C LEU A 29 -18.15 14.42 -6.68
N ARG A 30 -19.04 13.81 -7.48
CA ARG A 30 -19.74 14.51 -8.56
C ARG A 30 -20.59 15.68 -8.06
N ARG A 31 -21.31 15.52 -6.94
CA ARG A 31 -22.08 16.61 -6.33
C ARG A 31 -21.20 17.77 -5.85
N LEU A 32 -19.94 17.50 -5.50
CA LEU A 32 -18.94 18.51 -5.12
C LEU A 32 -18.22 19.13 -6.33
N GLY A 33 -18.57 18.74 -7.56
CA GLY A 33 -17.96 19.26 -8.79
C GLY A 33 -16.71 18.51 -9.24
N PHE A 34 -16.35 17.39 -8.61
CA PHE A 34 -15.24 16.56 -9.07
C PHE A 34 -15.69 15.58 -10.16
N GLY A 35 -14.90 15.49 -11.23
CA GLY A 35 -15.14 14.53 -12.31
C GLY A 35 -14.85 13.08 -11.88
N PRO A 36 -15.46 12.08 -12.55
CA PRO A 36 -15.05 10.70 -12.35
C PRO A 36 -13.58 10.55 -12.78
N GLY A 37 -12.74 9.99 -11.90
CA GLY A 37 -11.34 9.71 -12.24
C GLY A 37 -11.24 8.75 -13.44
N ASP A 38 -10.13 8.81 -14.18
CA ASP A 38 -9.85 7.87 -15.28
C ASP A 38 -9.42 6.51 -14.69
N VAL A 39 -10.41 5.68 -14.37
CA VAL A 39 -10.22 4.32 -13.83
C VAL A 39 -9.29 3.50 -14.72
N ALA A 40 -9.43 3.62 -16.05
CA ALA A 40 -8.60 2.87 -16.99
C ALA A 40 -7.13 3.31 -16.93
N ALA A 41 -6.84 4.61 -16.75
CA ALA A 41 -5.47 5.09 -16.54
C ALA A 41 -4.86 4.60 -15.22
N ILE A 42 -5.68 4.53 -14.16
CA ILE A 42 -5.24 4.02 -12.86
C ILE A 42 -4.91 2.52 -12.98
N GLU A 43 -5.76 1.73 -13.63
CA GLU A 43 -5.52 0.30 -13.89
C GLU A 43 -4.26 0.06 -14.72
N ARG A 44 -4.05 0.83 -15.80
CA ARG A 44 -2.80 0.75 -16.61
C ARG A 44 -1.57 1.05 -15.78
N SER A 45 -1.63 2.04 -14.89
CA SER A 45 -0.51 2.40 -14.02
C SER A 45 -0.24 1.32 -12.97
N ARG A 46 -1.30 0.75 -12.39
CA ARG A 46 -1.22 -0.39 -11.48
C ARG A 46 -0.55 -1.59 -12.13
N MET A 47 -0.99 -1.98 -13.33
CA MET A 47 -0.41 -3.12 -14.07
C MET A 47 1.08 -2.93 -14.34
N ARG A 48 1.52 -1.71 -14.69
CA ARG A 48 2.94 -1.39 -14.89
C ARG A 48 3.77 -1.58 -13.63
N LEU A 49 3.25 -1.19 -12.47
CA LEU A 49 3.97 -1.36 -11.19
C LEU A 49 4.02 -2.82 -10.75
N LEU A 50 2.94 -3.58 -10.94
CA LEU A 50 2.91 -5.01 -10.64
C LEU A 50 3.99 -5.78 -11.43
N ALA A 51 4.26 -5.39 -12.67
CA ALA A 51 5.31 -5.99 -13.49
C ALA A 51 6.75 -5.63 -13.04
N GLN A 52 6.92 -4.58 -12.23
CA GLN A 52 8.22 -4.08 -11.77
C GLN A 52 8.57 -4.50 -10.34
N LEU A 53 7.58 -4.95 -9.57
CA LEU A 53 7.73 -5.32 -8.16
C LEU A 53 8.12 -6.79 -8.02
N ASP A 54 9.01 -7.07 -7.07
CA ASP A 54 9.38 -8.44 -6.69
C ASP A 54 8.15 -9.20 -6.17
N ALA A 55 7.96 -10.42 -6.68
CA ALA A 55 6.85 -11.30 -6.31
C ALA A 55 6.75 -11.56 -4.80
N ARG A 56 7.87 -11.52 -4.06
CA ARG A 56 7.89 -11.69 -2.60
C ARG A 56 7.06 -10.61 -1.88
N TRP A 57 7.10 -9.38 -2.38
CA TRP A 57 6.35 -8.27 -1.81
C TRP A 57 4.90 -8.33 -2.23
N LEU A 58 4.63 -8.66 -3.50
CA LEU A 58 3.27 -8.78 -4.02
C LEU A 58 2.45 -9.82 -3.24
N GLY A 59 3.04 -10.97 -2.93
CA GLY A 59 2.36 -12.00 -2.15
C GLY A 59 2.00 -11.54 -0.74
N SER A 60 2.94 -10.88 -0.05
CA SER A 60 2.72 -10.39 1.33
C SER A 60 1.74 -9.22 1.38
N TYR A 61 1.92 -8.27 0.46
CA TYR A 61 1.03 -7.13 0.26
C TYR A 61 -0.41 -7.58 -0.02
N GLY A 62 -0.60 -8.48 -0.98
CA GLY A 62 -1.92 -8.99 -1.36
C GLY A 62 -2.65 -9.68 -0.22
N ARG A 63 -1.96 -10.56 0.54
CA ARG A 63 -2.55 -11.22 1.72
C ARG A 63 -2.99 -10.22 2.78
N ALA A 64 -2.17 -9.22 3.06
CA ALA A 64 -2.51 -8.21 4.06
C ALA A 64 -3.61 -7.24 3.57
N LEU A 65 -3.61 -6.88 2.28
CA LEU A 65 -4.66 -6.09 1.65
C LEU A 65 -6.00 -6.81 1.74
N GLN A 66 -6.06 -8.09 1.38
CA GLN A 66 -7.29 -8.89 1.48
C GLN A 66 -7.80 -8.97 2.92
N ARG A 67 -6.90 -9.13 3.90
CA ARG A 67 -7.29 -9.33 5.31
C ARG A 67 -7.73 -8.03 6.01
N TYR A 68 -7.11 -6.90 5.67
CA TYR A 68 -7.28 -5.66 6.44
C TYR A 68 -7.65 -4.43 5.61
N GLY A 69 -7.86 -4.58 4.30
CA GLY A 69 -8.04 -3.45 3.37
C GLY A 69 -6.78 -2.62 3.14
N ARG A 70 -5.66 -2.92 3.82
CA ARG A 70 -4.37 -2.21 3.68
C ARG A 70 -3.20 -3.20 3.73
N GLY A 71 -2.43 -3.26 2.65
CA GLY A 71 -1.28 -4.18 2.52
C GLY A 71 0.04 -3.63 3.05
N LEU A 72 0.12 -2.31 3.25
CA LEU A 72 1.32 -1.58 3.66
C LEU A 72 1.09 -0.88 5.01
N ALA A 73 2.15 -0.75 5.81
CA ALA A 73 2.14 0.06 7.03
C ALA A 73 3.46 0.81 7.22
N ALA A 74 3.36 2.01 7.76
CA ALA A 74 4.51 2.78 8.21
C ALA A 74 5.04 2.23 9.54
N VAL A 75 6.34 2.41 9.77
CA VAL A 75 6.94 2.22 11.09
C VAL A 75 7.36 3.55 11.67
N ARG A 76 6.95 3.82 12.92
CA ARG A 76 7.38 4.99 13.69
C ARG A 76 7.76 4.55 15.10
N ASP A 77 8.93 4.96 15.59
CA ASP A 77 9.43 4.58 16.93
C ASP A 77 9.41 3.06 17.20
N ARG A 78 9.76 2.27 16.17
CA ARG A 78 9.65 0.80 16.15
C ARG A 78 8.23 0.25 16.29
N VAL A 79 7.19 1.07 16.14
CA VAL A 79 5.80 0.61 16.17
C VAL A 79 5.30 0.43 14.75
N CYS A 80 4.73 -0.74 14.46
CA CYS A 80 3.98 -0.97 13.23
C CYS A 80 2.65 -0.21 13.30
N LEU A 81 2.45 0.80 12.44
CA LEU A 81 1.23 1.61 12.47
C LEU A 81 0.00 0.91 11.86
N GLY A 82 0.14 -0.34 11.42
CA GLY A 82 -0.98 -1.17 10.96
C GLY A 82 -1.61 -2.05 12.04
N CYS A 83 -0.85 -2.45 13.07
CA CYS A 83 -1.38 -3.27 14.19
C CYS A 83 -0.94 -2.79 15.57
N TYR A 84 -0.18 -1.68 15.64
CA TYR A 84 0.26 -1.01 16.87
C TYR A 84 1.15 -1.83 17.80
N ILE A 85 1.76 -2.91 17.30
CA ILE A 85 2.76 -3.67 18.07
C ILE A 85 4.15 -3.03 17.98
N THR A 86 4.89 -3.08 19.07
CA THR A 86 6.32 -2.76 19.11
C THR A 86 7.11 -3.87 18.43
N LEU A 87 7.87 -3.51 17.40
CA LEU A 87 8.72 -4.40 16.64
C LEU A 87 10.03 -4.68 17.40
N PRO A 88 10.58 -5.91 17.27
CA PRO A 88 11.89 -6.22 17.81
C PRO A 88 12.95 -5.33 17.15
N THR A 89 14.06 -5.07 17.85
CA THR A 89 15.16 -4.24 17.32
C THR A 89 15.76 -4.82 16.05
N SER A 90 15.73 -6.14 15.89
CA SER A 90 16.15 -6.87 14.70
C SER A 90 15.29 -6.61 13.46
N ALA A 91 14.05 -6.10 13.61
CA ALA A 91 13.16 -5.82 12.49
C ALA A 91 13.56 -4.57 11.70
N SER A 92 14.38 -3.69 12.28
CA SER A 92 14.86 -2.49 11.60
C SER A 92 15.77 -2.90 10.43
N PRO A 93 15.53 -2.39 9.21
CA PRO A 93 16.39 -2.68 8.09
C PRO A 93 17.78 -2.08 8.31
N ARG A 94 18.82 -2.80 7.89
CA ARG A 94 20.20 -2.31 7.92
C ARG A 94 20.43 -1.15 6.94
N THR A 95 19.67 -1.14 5.85
CA THR A 95 19.75 -0.13 4.79
C THR A 95 18.47 0.70 4.80
N ARG A 96 18.60 2.04 4.78
CA ARG A 96 17.44 2.94 4.69
C ARG A 96 16.66 2.69 3.41
N GLY A 97 15.34 2.76 3.50
CA GLY A 97 14.45 2.56 2.35
C GLY A 97 14.30 1.11 1.91
N THR A 98 14.74 0.14 2.72
CA THR A 98 14.44 -1.28 2.55
C THR A 98 13.12 -1.63 3.23
N LEU A 99 12.30 -2.40 2.52
CA LEU A 99 11.05 -2.94 3.04
C LEU A 99 11.31 -4.11 3.99
N THR A 100 10.47 -4.25 5.01
CA THR A 100 10.44 -5.45 5.86
C THR A 100 9.01 -5.96 6.00
N LEU A 101 8.78 -7.04 6.74
CA LEU A 101 7.43 -7.55 7.04
C LEU A 101 7.16 -7.43 8.53
N CYS A 102 5.92 -7.10 8.89
CA CYS A 102 5.48 -7.21 10.27
C CYS A 102 5.23 -8.68 10.61
N GLU A 103 5.96 -9.24 11.57
CA GLU A 103 5.80 -10.64 12.01
C GLU A 103 4.45 -10.89 12.69
N SER A 104 3.80 -9.83 13.21
CA SER A 104 2.51 -9.94 13.89
C SER A 104 1.31 -9.89 12.94
N CYS A 105 1.30 -8.95 11.98
CA CYS A 105 0.13 -8.75 11.11
C CYS A 105 0.39 -9.06 9.63
N GLY A 106 1.63 -9.31 9.23
CA GLY A 106 2.00 -9.68 7.86
C GLY A 106 2.01 -8.53 6.84
N ARG A 107 1.70 -7.29 7.23
CA ARG A 107 1.83 -6.12 6.36
C ARG A 107 3.28 -5.87 5.95
N VAL A 108 3.45 -5.36 4.75
CA VAL A 108 4.75 -4.83 4.33
C VAL A 108 5.02 -3.53 5.08
N LEU A 109 6.23 -3.37 5.58
CA LEU A 109 6.67 -2.25 6.39
C LEU A 109 7.61 -1.36 5.59
N TYR A 110 7.35 -0.05 5.64
CA TYR A 110 8.30 0.95 5.21
C TYR A 110 8.76 1.80 6.40
N TRP A 111 10.05 2.10 6.39
CA TRP A 111 10.74 2.83 7.46
C TRP A 111 11.11 4.21 6.93
N HIS A 112 10.69 5.26 7.65
CA HIS A 112 10.95 6.67 7.32
C HIS A 112 11.82 7.32 8.41
#